data_AF-A0A6B3H3J2-F1
#
_entry.id   AF-A0A6B3H3J2-F1
#
_cell.length_a   1.000
_cell.length_b   1.000
_cell.length_c   1.000
_cell.angle_alpha   90.00
_cell.angle_beta   90.00
_cell.angle_gamma   90.00
#
_symmetry.space_group_name_H-M   'P 1'
#
loop_
_entity.id
_entity.type
_entity.pdbx_description
1 polymer ?
#
loop_
_entity_poly.entity_id
_entity_poly.type
_entity_poly.pdbx_seq_one_letter_code
_entity_poly.pdbx_strand_id
1 'polypeptide(L)' 'SLLAQAEAAEHGCAQVAYLDAVEHKWVEELGGMNLYFVYAQEDGSKKIVTPSLTGSLLAGVTRDSLLKV' A
#
# COMPACT_ATOMS: atom_id res chain seq x y z
N SER A 1 -12.66 5.34 7.71
CA SER A 1 -12.54 4.38 6.59
C SER A 1 -13.86 4.17 5.83
N LEU A 2 -15.02 4.00 6.51
CA LEU A 2 -16.28 3.66 5.83
C LEU A 2 -16.73 4.67 4.76
N LEU A 3 -16.62 5.97 5.02
CA LEU A 3 -17.02 7.00 4.05
C LEU A 3 -16.15 6.96 2.79
N ALA A 4 -14.82 6.92 2.93
CA ALA A 4 -13.90 6.80 1.81
C ALA A 4 -14.12 5.51 1.01
N GLN A 5 -14.46 4.40 1.70
CA GLN A 5 -14.80 3.14 1.05
C GLN A 5 -16.11 3.22 0.24
N ALA A 6 -17.10 3.95 0.73
CA ALA A 6 -18.33 4.21 -0.03
C ALA A 6 -18.05 5.06 -1.27
N GLU A 7 -17.26 6.13 -1.13
CA GLU A 7 -16.84 6.99 -2.25
C GLU A 7 -16.06 6.20 -3.31
N ALA A 8 -15.13 5.33 -2.89
CA ALA A 8 -14.42 4.45 -3.81
C ALA A 8 -15.40 3.53 -4.57
N ALA A 9 -16.40 2.97 -3.89
CA ALA A 9 -17.41 2.12 -4.52
C ALA A 9 -18.28 2.89 -5.52
N GLU A 10 -18.65 4.14 -5.23
CA GLU A 10 -19.35 5.04 -6.16
C GLU A 10 -18.52 5.32 -7.42
N HIS A 11 -17.20 5.36 -7.29
CA HIS A 11 -16.25 5.45 -8.40
C HIS A 11 -15.87 4.08 -9.02
N GLY A 12 -16.63 3.01 -8.74
CA GLY A 12 -16.40 1.68 -9.31
C GLY A 12 -15.15 0.96 -8.81
N CYS A 13 -14.56 1.43 -7.71
CA CYS A 13 -13.37 0.87 -7.08
C CYS A 13 -13.75 -0.05 -5.90
N ALA A 14 -13.08 -1.21 -5.80
CA ALA A 14 -13.38 -2.18 -4.75
C ALA A 14 -12.79 -1.83 -3.38
N GLN A 15 -11.71 -1.03 -3.33
CA GLN A 15 -10.97 -0.66 -2.12
C GLN A 15 -10.36 0.74 -2.26
N VAL A 16 -10.06 1.37 -1.13
CA VAL A 16 -9.38 2.67 -1.04
C VAL A 16 -7.86 2.45 -0.97
N ALA A 17 -7.08 3.10 -1.84
CA ALA A 17 -5.65 3.26 -1.65
C ALA A 17 -5.39 4.56 -0.87
N TYR A 18 -4.88 4.44 0.36
CA TYR A 18 -4.56 5.57 1.22
C TYR A 18 -3.23 6.19 0.83
N LEU A 19 -3.21 7.52 0.87
CA LEU A 19 -2.01 8.33 0.79
C LEU A 19 -1.69 8.88 2.18
N ASP A 20 -0.43 9.29 2.37
CA ASP A 20 0.00 9.97 3.58
C ASP A 20 -0.85 11.22 3.87
N ALA A 21 -1.10 11.49 5.14
CA ALA A 21 -2.00 12.57 5.57
C ALA A 21 -1.37 13.98 5.54
N VAL A 22 -0.08 14.11 5.20
CA VAL A 22 0.65 15.39 5.29
C VAL A 22 0.77 16.05 3.91
N GLU A 23 1.33 15.31 2.95
CA GLU A 23 1.58 15.76 1.59
C GLU A 23 0.52 15.25 0.59
N HIS A 24 -0.29 14.25 0.98
CA HIS A 24 -1.27 13.59 0.11
C HIS A 24 -0.65 13.07 -1.19
N LYS A 25 0.55 12.49 -1.09
CA LYS A 25 1.38 12.15 -2.25
C LYS A 25 1.94 10.73 -2.18
N TRP A 26 2.28 10.26 -0.99
CA TRP A 26 2.98 8.99 -0.78
C TRP A 26 1.96 7.89 -0.50
N VAL A 27 2.03 6.79 -1.27
CA VAL A 27 1.13 5.64 -1.06
C VAL A 27 1.47 4.93 0.25
N GLU A 28 0.45 4.61 1.03
CA GLU A 28 0.55 3.93 2.32
C GLU A 28 -0.10 2.52 2.29
N GLU A 29 -1.43 2.42 2.41
CA GLU A 29 -2.15 1.15 2.55
C GLU A 29 -3.30 1.01 1.54
N LEU A 30 -3.78 -0.21 1.33
CA LEU A 30 -4.99 -0.51 0.57
C LEU A 30 -6.07 -1.05 1.51
N GLY A 31 -7.06 -0.23 1.83
CA GLY A 31 -8.08 -0.60 2.80
C GLY A 31 -7.47 -0.84 4.17
N GLY A 32 -7.48 -2.10 4.63
CA GLY A 32 -6.81 -2.54 5.86
C GLY A 32 -5.62 -3.46 5.61
N MET A 33 -4.97 -3.35 4.44
CA MET A 33 -3.87 -4.21 4.01
C MET A 33 -2.66 -3.38 3.62
N ASN A 34 -1.46 -3.90 3.89
CA ASN A 34 -0.22 -3.32 3.36
C ASN A 34 -0.14 -3.51 1.83
N LEU A 35 0.55 -2.59 1.15
CA LEU A 35 0.74 -2.59 -0.30
C LEU A 35 2.17 -2.97 -0.70
N TYR A 36 2.29 -3.59 -1.88
CA TYR A 36 3.55 -3.97 -2.50
C TYR A 36 3.54 -3.64 -3.99
N PHE A 37 4.70 -3.22 -4.48
CA PHE A 37 5.00 -2.96 -5.88
C PHE A 37 6.12 -3.90 -6.33
N VAL A 38 6.01 -4.41 -7.56
CA VAL A 38 7.03 -5.27 -8.17
C VAL A 38 7.55 -4.59 -9.42
N TYR A 39 8.81 -4.19 -9.40
CA TYR A 39 9.47 -3.51 -10.50
C TYR A 39 10.39 -4.48 -11.24
N ALA A 40 10.27 -4.54 -12.57
CA ALA A 40 11.28 -5.15 -13.41
C ALA A 40 12.57 -4.30 -13.36
N GLN A 41 13.73 -4.95 -13.29
CA GLN A 41 15.04 -4.31 -13.39
C GLN A 41 15.62 -4.50 -14.79
N GLU A 42 16.62 -3.70 -15.16
CA GLU A 42 17.27 -3.75 -16.48
C GLU A 42 17.98 -5.09 -16.74
N ASP A 43 18.49 -5.74 -15.68
CA ASP A 43 19.14 -7.05 -15.74
C ASP A 43 18.14 -8.24 -15.82
N GLY A 44 16.84 -7.94 -15.94
CA GLY A 44 15.76 -8.93 -15.99
C GLY A 44 15.31 -9.46 -14.63
N SER A 45 15.94 -9.02 -13.52
CA SER A 45 15.49 -9.37 -12.17
C SER A 45 14.24 -8.57 -11.77
N LYS A 46 13.61 -8.96 -10.65
CA LYS A 46 12.44 -8.27 -10.08
C LYS A 46 12.79 -7.73 -8.71
N LYS A 47 12.40 -6.48 -8.45
CA LYS A 47 12.53 -5.83 -7.14
C LYS A 47 11.16 -5.60 -6.53
N ILE A 48 10.99 -6.06 -5.29
CA ILE A 48 9.81 -5.77 -4.49
C ILE A 48 10.06 -4.49 -3.69
N VAL A 49 9.07 -3.59 -3.67
CA VAL A 49 9.08 -2.35 -2.89
C VAL A 49 7.76 -2.24 -2.14
N THR A 50 7.79 -1.84 -0.88
CA THR A 50 6.62 -1.57 -0.04
C THR A 50 6.89 -0.29 0.76
N PRO A 51 5.87 0.51 1.11
CA PRO A 51 6.07 1.69 1.95
C PRO A 51 6.81 1.37 3.26
N SER A 52 7.70 2.28 3.65
CA SER A 52 8.42 2.20 4.93
C SER A 52 7.48 2.44 6.10
N LEU A 53 7.77 1.85 7.26
CA LEU A 53 7.01 2.12 8.49
C LEU A 53 7.38 3.52 9.01
N THR A 54 6.52 4.50 8.73
CA THR A 54 6.64 5.91 9.14
C THR A 54 5.99 6.20 10.49
N GLY A 55 5.21 5.24 11.04
CA GLY A 55 4.43 5.37 12.27
C GLY A 55 2.92 5.49 12.03
N SER A 56 2.49 5.99 10.87
CA SER A 56 1.09 5.99 10.40
C SER A 56 0.67 4.65 9.78
N LEU A 57 1.63 3.91 9.21
CA LEU A 57 1.43 2.60 8.60
C LEU A 57 1.38 1.47 9.63
N LEU A 58 0.42 0.55 9.51
CA LEU A 58 0.32 -0.61 10.38
C LEU A 58 1.40 -1.65 10.01
N ALA A 59 2.16 -2.08 11.02
CA ALA A 59 3.20 -3.09 10.90
C ALA A 59 2.60 -4.51 10.76
N GLY A 60 2.07 -4.84 9.58
CA GLY A 60 1.39 -6.11 9.34
C GLY A 60 2.32 -7.33 9.39
N VAL A 61 1.84 -8.42 10.00
CA VAL A 61 2.59 -9.69 10.09
C VAL A 61 2.86 -10.30 8.71
N THR A 62 1.87 -10.25 7.81
CA THR A 62 2.03 -10.73 6.42
C THR A 62 3.09 -9.91 5.70
N ARG A 63 3.15 -8.59 5.95
CA ARG A 63 4.16 -7.71 5.36
C ARG A 63 5.57 -8.11 5.81
N ASP A 64 5.75 -8.25 7.12
CA ASP A 64 7.03 -8.67 7.70
C ASP A 64 7.46 -10.05 7.17
N SER A 65 6.52 -10.99 7.06
CA SER A 65 6.77 -12.32 6.51
C SER A 65 7.28 -12.26 5.07
N LEU A 66 6.65 -11.46 4.20
CA LEU A 66 7.00 -11.34 2.78
C LEU A 66 8.36 -10.65 2.55
N LEU A 67 8.86 -9.86 3.49
CA LEU A 67 10.16 -9.18 3.37
C LEU A 67 11.34 -10.04 3.81
N LYS A 68 11.10 -11.18 4.46
CA LYS A 68 12.14 -12.10 4.96
C LYS A 68 12.47 -13.23 3.99
N VAL A 69 11.74 -13.34 2.88
CA VAL A 69 11.87 -14.37 1.84
C VAL A 69 12.64 -13.82 0.66
#